data_AF-A0A0U4AKV8-F1
#
_entry.id   AF-A0A0U4AKV8-F1
#
_cell.length_a   1.000
_cell.length_b   1.000
_cell.length_c   1.000
_cell.angle_alpha   90.00
_cell.angle_beta   90.00
_cell.angle_gamma   90.00
#
_symmetry.space_group_name_H-M   'P 1'
#
loop_
_entity.id
_entity.type
_entity.pdbx_description
1 polymer ?
#
loop_
_entity_poly.entity_id
_entity_poly.type
_entity_poly.pdbx_seq_one_letter_code
_entity_poly.pdbx_strand_id
1 'polypeptide(L)'
;MSNPLFRLFNLLRPAANRAGRCSSLVLAVALAATGCRPDQIEHLKDSKRIGIEAENWEVKRIMPKDLLHATRWAGDSLSATADTLLRRTLARELAAGGVARAAAFCKPETYRFVDSLAGVLKATPRRVSERPRNPAHRGVLPAGEMRTDTTRTISRESQEVFFYQRPIVLNNALCLRCHGEVGKDIAPADYALIQKRYPQDQATGYRLGQQMGAWQMSLRRDGVAEFWTMKTRKKWKEHKMPKLF
;
A
#
# COMPACT_ATOMS: atom_id res chain seq x y z
N MET A 1 38.99 58.67 29.60
CA MET A 1 39.22 59.67 28.53
C MET A 1 38.13 59.48 27.49
N SER A 2 37.34 60.42 26.99
CA SER A 2 37.03 61.82 27.28
C SER A 2 35.84 62.11 26.36
N ASN A 3 34.69 62.49 26.91
CA ASN A 3 33.53 62.98 26.14
C ASN A 3 33.83 64.40 25.61
N PRO A 4 33.25 64.83 24.48
CA PRO A 4 32.39 66.03 24.55
C PRO A 4 31.20 65.93 23.56
N LEU A 5 29.93 66.12 23.91
CA LEU A 5 29.22 67.34 24.35
C LEU A 5 29.63 68.63 23.61
N PHE A 6 28.72 69.16 22.79
CA PHE A 6 28.39 70.59 22.52
C PHE A 6 27.43 70.59 21.30
N ARG A 7 26.37 71.37 21.13
CA ARG A 7 25.60 72.36 21.91
C ARG A 7 24.31 72.60 21.10
N LEU A 8 23.13 72.61 21.72
CA LEU A 8 22.23 73.77 21.91
C LEU A 8 21.79 74.53 20.64
N PHE A 9 20.48 74.52 20.31
CA PHE A 9 19.52 75.63 20.57
C PHE A 9 18.16 75.38 19.90
N ASN A 10 17.13 75.24 20.73
CA ASN A 10 15.83 75.93 20.69
C ASN A 10 15.22 76.34 19.33
N LEU A 11 14.01 75.85 19.05
CA LEU A 11 12.87 76.67 18.63
C LEU A 11 11.57 75.86 18.76
N LEU A 12 10.95 75.94 19.94
CA LEU A 12 9.51 75.74 20.09
C LEU A 12 8.79 76.89 19.37
N ARG A 13 7.82 76.54 18.54
CA ARG A 13 6.67 77.40 18.23
C ARG A 13 5.42 76.53 18.15
N PRO A 14 4.40 76.75 19.01
CA PRO A 14 3.13 76.07 18.89
C PRO A 14 2.28 76.82 17.86
N ALA A 15 1.80 76.13 16.83
CA ALA A 15 0.71 76.62 16.00
C ALA A 15 -0.57 75.93 16.47
N ALA A 16 -1.44 76.76 17.06
CA ALA A 16 -2.75 76.38 17.54
C ALA A 16 -3.71 75.97 16.40
N ASN A 17 -4.71 75.18 16.80
CA ASN A 17 -6.04 75.06 16.22
C ASN A 17 -6.18 74.58 14.77
N ARG A 18 -6.53 73.29 14.65
CA ARG A 18 -7.76 72.86 13.95
C ARG A 18 -8.24 71.53 14.52
N ALA A 19 -9.01 71.63 15.60
CA ALA A 19 -9.90 70.57 16.03
C ALA A 19 -11.02 70.39 14.99
N GLY A 20 -11.39 69.14 14.73
CA GLY A 20 -12.65 68.79 14.09
C GLY A 20 -12.50 68.13 12.72
N ARG A 21 -12.99 66.88 12.65
CA ARG A 21 -13.46 66.15 11.45
C ARG A 21 -12.57 65.06 10.83
N CYS A 22 -11.40 64.72 11.35
CA CYS A 22 -10.68 63.50 10.90
C CYS A 22 -10.86 62.27 11.79
N SER A 23 -11.31 62.43 13.05
CA SER A 23 -11.42 61.31 13.99
C SER A 23 -12.70 60.48 13.81
N SER A 24 -13.75 61.07 13.21
CA SER A 24 -15.04 60.39 13.00
C SER A 24 -15.02 59.39 11.84
N LEU A 25 -14.12 59.56 10.86
CA LEU A 25 -14.03 58.66 9.70
C LEU A 25 -13.27 57.37 10.04
N VAL A 26 -12.25 57.45 10.90
CA VAL A 26 -11.46 56.28 11.34
C VAL A 26 -12.29 55.36 12.26
N LEU A 27 -13.16 55.95 13.09
CA LEU A 27 -14.04 55.18 13.96
C LEU A 27 -15.17 54.46 13.19
N ALA A 28 -15.67 55.05 12.10
CA ALA A 28 -16.69 54.45 11.24
C ALA A 28 -16.15 53.22 10.47
N VAL A 29 -14.88 53.24 10.05
CA VAL A 29 -14.23 52.09 9.39
C VAL A 29 -13.93 50.96 10.38
N ALA A 30 -13.59 51.28 11.63
CA ALA A 30 -13.35 50.28 12.68
C ALA A 30 -14.63 49.53 13.11
N LEU A 31 -15.80 50.17 13.05
CA LEU A 31 -17.09 49.53 13.38
C LEU A 31 -17.63 48.62 12.25
N ALA A 32 -17.22 48.84 11.00
CA ALA A 32 -17.60 47.99 9.86
C ALA A 32 -16.91 46.60 9.86
N ALA A 33 -15.85 46.41 10.66
CA ALA A 33 -15.13 45.14 10.77
C ALA A 33 -15.79 44.11 11.71
N THR A 34 -16.92 44.44 12.35
CA THR A 34 -17.66 43.54 13.26
C THR A 34 -18.70 42.65 12.55
N GLY A 35 -18.70 42.64 11.21
CA GLY A 35 -19.72 42.00 10.38
C GLY A 35 -19.70 40.47 10.30
N CYS A 36 -18.73 39.75 10.89
CA CYS A 36 -18.76 38.30 10.91
C CYS A 36 -19.62 37.81 12.09
N ARG A 37 -20.94 37.73 11.90
CA ARG A 37 -21.81 37.09 12.88
C ARG A 37 -21.60 35.56 12.83
N PRO A 38 -21.40 34.86 13.96
CA PRO A 38 -21.13 33.41 13.97
C PRO A 38 -22.24 32.55 13.34
N ASP A 39 -23.47 33.04 13.30
CA ASP A 39 -24.65 32.41 12.69
C ASP A 39 -24.64 32.44 11.16
N GLN A 40 -23.73 33.20 10.53
CA GLN A 40 -23.53 33.26 9.07
C GLN A 40 -22.45 32.29 8.56
N ILE A 41 -21.81 31.52 9.45
CA ILE A 41 -20.84 30.50 9.04
C ILE A 41 -21.60 29.27 8.55
N GLU A 42 -21.88 29.21 7.25
CA GLU A 42 -22.39 28.01 6.63
C GLU A 42 -21.33 26.90 6.71
N HIS A 43 -21.65 25.81 7.40
CA HIS A 43 -20.79 24.63 7.39
C HIS A 43 -20.70 24.08 5.97
N LEU A 44 -19.49 24.11 5.39
CA LEU A 44 -19.21 23.46 4.12
C LEU A 44 -19.65 22.00 4.19
N LYS A 45 -20.64 21.65 3.35
CA LYS A 45 -21.03 20.26 3.13
C LYS A 45 -19.78 19.50 2.65
N ASP A 46 -19.56 18.30 3.18
CA ASP A 46 -18.41 17.45 2.87
C ASP A 46 -17.02 17.97 3.30
N SER A 47 -16.93 18.79 4.36
CA SER A 47 -15.68 19.28 4.95
C SER A 47 -14.60 18.20 5.15
N LYS A 48 -15.00 16.96 5.48
CA LYS A 48 -14.10 15.79 5.58
C LYS A 48 -13.50 15.36 4.24
N ARG A 49 -14.28 15.35 3.16
CA ARG A 49 -13.77 15.04 1.82
C ARG A 49 -12.82 16.13 1.34
N ILE A 50 -13.22 17.39 1.54
CA ILE A 50 -12.41 18.56 1.20
C ILE A 50 -11.08 18.54 1.94
N GLY A 51 -11.08 18.17 3.23
CA GLY A 51 -9.85 17.99 4.00
C GLY A 51 -8.94 16.87 3.45
N ILE A 52 -9.52 15.72 3.07
CA ILE A 52 -8.75 14.63 2.44
C ILE A 52 -8.17 15.06 1.09
N GLU A 53 -8.94 15.76 0.28
CA GLU A 53 -8.49 16.27 -1.02
C GLU A 53 -7.39 17.32 -0.85
N ALA A 54 -7.57 18.34 0.00
CA ALA A 54 -6.55 19.37 0.24
C ALA A 54 -5.19 18.77 0.66
N GLU A 55 -5.19 17.75 1.53
CA GLU A 55 -3.96 17.05 1.93
C GLU A 55 -3.36 16.16 0.82
N ASN A 56 -4.18 15.65 -0.10
CA ASN A 56 -3.69 14.88 -1.25
C ASN A 56 -3.04 15.78 -2.31
N TRP A 57 -3.39 17.08 -2.34
CA TRP A 57 -2.83 18.08 -3.26
C TRP A 57 -1.56 18.75 -2.71
N GLU A 58 -1.18 18.47 -1.47
CA GLU A 58 0.08 18.93 -0.90
C GLU A 58 1.27 18.31 -1.66
N VAL A 59 2.13 19.17 -2.23
CA VAL A 59 3.31 18.72 -2.98
C VAL A 59 4.32 18.08 -2.03
N LYS A 60 4.46 16.76 -2.11
CA LYS A 60 5.44 16.00 -1.33
C LYS A 60 6.68 15.72 -2.18
N ARG A 61 7.85 16.10 -1.68
CA ARG A 61 9.12 15.65 -2.25
C ARG A 61 9.28 14.15 -1.98
N ILE A 62 9.43 13.35 -3.03
CA ILE A 62 9.65 11.90 -2.93
C ILE A 62 11.13 11.60 -3.13
N MET A 63 11.79 11.07 -2.10
CA MET A 63 13.18 10.64 -2.20
C MET A 63 13.29 9.22 -2.75
N PRO A 64 14.44 8.82 -3.33
CA PRO A 64 14.63 7.45 -3.83
C PRO A 64 14.34 6.35 -2.80
N LYS A 65 14.72 6.57 -1.53
CA LYS A 65 14.43 5.65 -0.42
C LYS A 65 12.92 5.50 -0.15
N ASP A 66 12.14 6.55 -0.37
CA ASP A 66 10.70 6.54 -0.15
C ASP A 66 10.02 5.66 -1.20
N LEU A 67 10.52 5.68 -2.43
CA LEU A 67 10.03 4.77 -3.48
C LEU A 67 10.35 3.31 -3.17
N LEU A 68 11.51 3.00 -2.57
CA LEU A 68 11.82 1.63 -2.13
C LEU A 68 10.90 1.19 -0.98
N HIS A 69 10.62 2.07 -0.01
CA HIS A 69 9.65 1.79 1.05
C HIS A 69 8.23 1.59 0.50
N ALA A 70 7.81 2.45 -0.41
CA ALA A 70 6.52 2.34 -1.09
C ALA A 70 6.43 1.04 -1.91
N THR A 71 7.51 0.63 -2.58
CA THR A 71 7.61 -0.65 -3.29
C THR A 71 7.41 -1.83 -2.34
N ARG A 72 8.12 -1.84 -1.21
CA ARG A 72 7.94 -2.87 -0.16
C ARG A 72 6.49 -2.93 0.29
N TRP A 73 5.92 -1.79 0.59
CA TRP A 73 4.56 -1.71 1.12
C TRP A 73 3.49 -2.12 0.09
N ALA A 74 3.64 -1.72 -1.17
CA ALA A 74 2.78 -2.12 -2.26
C ALA A 74 2.84 -3.64 -2.47
N GLY A 75 4.06 -4.21 -2.54
CA GLY A 75 4.24 -5.65 -2.70
C GLY A 75 3.73 -6.46 -1.51
N ASP A 76 3.93 -5.98 -0.28
CA ASP A 76 3.35 -6.58 0.93
C ASP A 76 1.81 -6.58 0.86
N SER A 77 1.23 -5.46 0.47
CA SER A 77 -0.22 -5.30 0.39
C SER A 77 -0.84 -6.21 -0.66
N LEU A 78 -0.26 -6.26 -1.86
CA LEU A 78 -0.75 -7.09 -2.96
C LEU A 78 -0.57 -8.57 -2.67
N SER A 79 0.62 -8.99 -2.24
CA SER A 79 0.92 -10.41 -1.99
C SER A 79 0.14 -10.94 -0.78
N ALA A 80 0.00 -10.18 0.31
CA ALA A 80 -0.80 -10.61 1.47
C ALA A 80 -2.30 -10.68 1.15
N THR A 81 -2.79 -9.77 0.30
CA THR A 81 -4.16 -9.81 -0.23
C THR A 81 -4.38 -11.10 -1.01
N ALA A 82 -3.50 -11.40 -1.97
CA ALA A 82 -3.57 -12.61 -2.79
C ALA A 82 -3.53 -13.89 -1.95
N ASP A 83 -2.60 -13.99 -0.99
CA ASP A 83 -2.50 -15.16 -0.10
C ASP A 83 -3.73 -15.33 0.80
N THR A 84 -4.27 -14.24 1.33
CA THR A 84 -5.47 -14.30 2.19
C THR A 84 -6.68 -14.79 1.41
N LEU A 85 -6.85 -14.23 0.21
CA LEU A 85 -7.90 -14.63 -0.71
C LEU A 85 -7.74 -16.08 -1.17
N LEU A 86 -6.51 -16.52 -1.45
CA LEU A 86 -6.21 -17.91 -1.76
C LEU A 86 -6.66 -18.84 -0.62
N ARG A 87 -6.22 -18.57 0.61
CA ARG A 87 -6.54 -19.41 1.77
C ARG A 87 -8.04 -19.52 2.00
N ARG A 88 -8.77 -18.41 1.92
CA ARG A 88 -10.24 -18.39 2.08
C ARG A 88 -10.94 -19.19 1.00
N THR A 89 -10.54 -18.99 -0.26
CA THR A 89 -11.11 -19.72 -1.40
C THR A 89 -10.81 -21.22 -1.27
N LEU A 90 -9.56 -21.60 -0.99
CA LEU A 90 -9.19 -23.02 -0.83
C LEU A 90 -9.94 -23.66 0.33
N ALA A 91 -10.06 -22.99 1.48
CA ALA A 91 -10.83 -23.53 2.61
C ALA A 91 -12.28 -23.84 2.22
N ARG A 92 -12.94 -22.92 1.50
CA ARG A 92 -14.32 -23.11 1.01
C ARG A 92 -14.42 -24.24 -0.01
N GLU A 93 -13.56 -24.27 -1.02
CA GLU A 93 -13.66 -25.26 -2.10
C GLU A 93 -13.23 -26.66 -1.67
N LEU A 94 -12.26 -26.77 -0.75
CA LEU A 94 -11.90 -28.03 -0.11
C LEU A 94 -13.08 -28.58 0.70
N ALA A 95 -13.79 -27.74 1.45
CA ALA A 95 -14.99 -28.16 2.17
C ALA A 95 -16.15 -28.57 1.24
N ALA A 96 -16.31 -27.88 0.11
CA ALA A 96 -17.41 -28.11 -0.82
C ALA A 96 -17.23 -29.33 -1.75
N GLY A 97 -15.99 -29.76 -2.01
CA GLY A 97 -15.74 -30.90 -2.90
C GLY A 97 -14.28 -31.27 -3.05
N GLY A 98 -13.50 -31.09 -1.98
CA GLY A 98 -12.12 -31.56 -1.87
C GLY A 98 -11.19 -30.95 -2.92
N VAL A 99 -10.13 -31.71 -3.22
CA VAL A 99 -9.05 -31.27 -4.12
C VAL A 99 -9.55 -31.08 -5.55
N ALA A 100 -10.52 -31.87 -6.00
CA ALA A 100 -11.12 -31.76 -7.33
C ALA A 100 -11.63 -30.34 -7.63
N ARG A 101 -12.34 -29.73 -6.67
CA ARG A 101 -12.81 -28.34 -6.77
C ARG A 101 -11.70 -27.34 -6.50
N ALA A 102 -10.96 -27.52 -5.41
CA ALA A 102 -9.96 -26.55 -4.96
C ALA A 102 -8.84 -26.31 -5.99
N ALA A 103 -8.46 -27.35 -6.76
CA ALA A 103 -7.41 -27.24 -7.77
C ALA A 103 -7.67 -26.19 -8.86
N ALA A 104 -8.92 -25.75 -9.06
CA ALA A 104 -9.25 -24.68 -9.99
C ALA A 104 -8.77 -23.29 -9.54
N PHE A 105 -8.43 -23.15 -8.25
CA PHE A 105 -8.20 -21.86 -7.60
C PHE A 105 -6.73 -21.65 -7.20
N CYS A 106 -5.79 -22.39 -7.78
CA CYS A 106 -4.37 -22.31 -7.43
C CYS A 106 -3.60 -21.09 -8.03
N LYS A 107 -4.32 -20.14 -8.65
CA LYS A 107 -3.79 -18.95 -9.35
C LYS A 107 -4.34 -17.65 -8.74
N PRO A 108 -3.97 -17.29 -7.50
CA PRO A 108 -4.54 -16.12 -6.84
C PRO A 108 -4.19 -14.78 -7.51
N GLU A 109 -3.11 -14.73 -8.29
CA GLU A 109 -2.73 -13.57 -9.09
C GLU A 109 -3.80 -13.16 -10.11
N THR A 110 -4.66 -14.08 -10.55
CA THR A 110 -5.74 -13.81 -11.52
C THR A 110 -7.09 -13.55 -10.86
N TYR A 111 -7.16 -13.47 -9.52
CA TYR A 111 -8.42 -13.16 -8.85
C TYR A 111 -8.79 -11.70 -9.10
N ARG A 112 -10.05 -11.44 -9.44
CA ARG A 112 -10.55 -10.09 -9.80
C ARG A 112 -10.08 -8.97 -8.86
N PHE A 113 -10.11 -9.20 -7.55
CA PHE A 113 -9.66 -8.19 -6.59
C PHE A 113 -8.12 -8.01 -6.58
N VAL A 114 -7.37 -9.09 -6.76
CA VAL A 114 -5.89 -9.06 -6.83
C VAL A 114 -5.47 -8.37 -8.11
N ASP A 115 -6.09 -8.71 -9.24
CA ASP A 115 -5.87 -8.10 -10.55
C ASP A 115 -6.18 -6.58 -10.52
N SER A 116 -7.33 -6.20 -9.95
CA SER A 116 -7.69 -4.79 -9.77
C SER A 116 -6.69 -4.03 -8.89
N LEU A 117 -6.24 -4.63 -7.78
CA LEU A 117 -5.23 -4.02 -6.92
C LEU A 117 -3.87 -3.92 -7.63
N ALA A 118 -3.48 -4.93 -8.41
CA ALA A 118 -2.28 -4.91 -9.22
C ALA A 118 -2.33 -3.78 -10.26
N GLY A 119 -3.49 -3.57 -10.92
CA GLY A 119 -3.71 -2.47 -11.84
C GLY A 119 -3.56 -1.09 -11.18
N VAL A 120 -4.15 -0.88 -10.00
CA VAL A 120 -3.98 0.35 -9.21
C VAL A 120 -2.52 0.59 -8.86
N LEU A 121 -1.80 -0.46 -8.46
CA LEU A 121 -0.38 -0.37 -8.09
C LEU A 121 0.56 -0.33 -9.30
N LYS A 122 0.02 -0.49 -10.53
CA LYS A 122 0.79 -0.72 -11.76
C LYS A 122 1.87 -1.79 -11.56
N ALA A 123 1.45 -2.87 -10.91
CA ALA A 123 2.29 -3.99 -10.53
C ALA A 123 1.99 -5.21 -11.42
N THR A 124 3.01 -5.97 -11.77
CA THR A 124 2.89 -7.24 -12.47
C THR A 124 3.28 -8.37 -11.53
N PRO A 125 2.32 -8.95 -10.79
CA PRO A 125 2.62 -10.00 -9.83
C PRO A 125 2.76 -11.37 -10.48
N ARG A 126 3.73 -12.15 -10.01
CA ARG A 126 3.88 -13.55 -10.37
C ARG A 126 4.35 -14.39 -9.19
N ARG A 127 3.98 -15.67 -9.19
CA ARG A 127 4.52 -16.66 -8.27
C ARG A 127 5.62 -17.45 -8.99
N VAL A 128 6.75 -17.64 -8.32
CA VAL A 128 7.89 -18.42 -8.82
C VAL A 128 8.24 -19.54 -7.85
N SER A 129 8.70 -20.67 -8.36
CA SER A 129 9.13 -21.84 -7.59
C SER A 129 10.14 -22.67 -8.38
N GLU A 130 11.07 -23.30 -7.67
CA GLU A 130 12.01 -24.28 -8.23
C GLU A 130 11.33 -25.64 -8.48
N ARG A 131 10.27 -25.92 -7.71
CA ARG A 131 9.46 -27.15 -7.77
C ARG A 131 7.99 -26.80 -8.03
N PRO A 132 7.65 -26.18 -9.17
CA PRO A 132 6.33 -25.64 -9.41
C PRO A 132 5.29 -26.71 -9.72
N ARG A 133 4.01 -26.42 -9.42
CA ARG A 133 2.87 -27.21 -9.90
C ARG A 133 2.52 -26.92 -11.35
N ASN A 134 2.54 -25.63 -11.69
CA ASN A 134 2.36 -25.15 -13.05
C ASN A 134 3.75 -24.80 -13.61
N PRO A 135 4.22 -25.43 -14.69
CA PRO A 135 5.52 -25.13 -15.31
C PRO A 135 5.76 -23.64 -15.59
N ALA A 136 4.71 -22.86 -15.87
CA ALA A 136 4.79 -21.42 -16.07
C ALA A 136 5.31 -20.64 -14.84
N HIS A 137 5.27 -21.25 -13.65
CA HIS A 137 5.78 -20.67 -12.41
C HIS A 137 7.22 -21.10 -12.10
N ARG A 138 7.90 -21.79 -13.03
CA ARG A 138 9.31 -22.12 -12.85
C ARG A 138 10.14 -20.84 -12.78
N GLY A 139 10.99 -20.75 -11.77
CA GLY A 139 11.93 -19.64 -11.61
C GLY A 139 12.98 -19.95 -10.56
N VAL A 140 14.13 -19.30 -10.68
CA VAL A 140 15.22 -19.40 -9.70
C VAL A 140 14.89 -18.51 -8.51
N LEU A 141 15.03 -19.05 -7.31
CA LEU A 141 14.98 -18.28 -6.07
C LEU A 141 16.44 -17.98 -5.70
N PRO A 142 16.85 -16.71 -5.50
CA PRO A 142 18.22 -16.43 -5.09
C PRO A 142 18.53 -17.18 -3.78
N ALA A 143 19.56 -18.01 -3.83
CA ALA A 143 19.94 -18.88 -2.71
C ALA A 143 20.47 -18.04 -1.54
N GLY A 144 20.02 -18.35 -0.31
CA GLY A 144 20.67 -17.90 0.92
C GLY A 144 19.86 -16.96 1.83
N GLU A 145 18.91 -16.17 1.32
CA GLU A 145 18.31 -15.08 2.12
C GLU A 145 16.83 -15.28 2.52
N MET A 146 16.15 -16.27 1.95
CA MET A 146 14.68 -16.30 1.87
C MET A 146 14.01 -17.40 2.70
N ARG A 147 14.55 -17.73 3.87
CA ARG A 147 13.99 -18.83 4.68
C ARG A 147 12.73 -18.46 5.46
N THR A 148 12.51 -17.17 5.73
CA THR A 148 11.39 -16.70 6.55
C THR A 148 10.37 -15.93 5.70
N ASP A 149 9.11 -15.95 6.12
CA ASP A 149 8.05 -15.14 5.51
C ASP A 149 8.19 -13.63 5.79
N THR A 150 9.23 -13.23 6.54
CA THR A 150 9.57 -11.84 6.87
C THR A 150 10.61 -11.23 5.92
N THR A 151 11.42 -12.03 5.23
CA THR A 151 12.41 -11.53 4.25
C THR A 151 11.73 -10.78 3.11
N ARG A 152 12.28 -9.63 2.72
CA ARG A 152 11.90 -8.87 1.52
C ARG A 152 13.15 -8.51 0.73
N THR A 153 13.15 -8.81 -0.56
CA THR A 153 14.16 -8.27 -1.50
C THR A 153 13.51 -7.15 -2.29
N ILE A 154 14.08 -5.95 -2.18
CA ILE A 154 13.57 -4.75 -2.84
C ILE A 154 14.73 -4.09 -3.58
N SER A 155 14.57 -3.89 -4.89
CA SER A 155 15.58 -3.26 -5.73
C SER A 155 14.93 -2.30 -6.72
N ARG A 156 15.75 -1.41 -7.25
CA ARG A 156 15.41 -0.58 -8.40
C ARG A 156 16.12 -1.16 -9.61
N GLU A 157 15.35 -1.76 -10.51
CA GLU A 157 15.89 -2.38 -11.74
C GLU A 157 16.20 -1.32 -12.80
N SER A 158 15.44 -0.22 -12.82
CA SER A 158 15.69 0.92 -13.70
C SER A 158 15.11 2.21 -13.10
N GLN A 159 15.20 3.34 -13.82
CA GLN A 159 14.58 4.59 -13.35
C GLN A 159 13.07 4.46 -13.13
N GLU A 160 12.41 3.63 -13.94
CA GLU A 160 10.95 3.50 -13.98
C GLU A 160 10.41 2.19 -13.39
N VAL A 161 11.29 1.23 -13.08
CA VAL A 161 10.89 -0.11 -12.62
C VAL A 161 11.54 -0.45 -11.29
N PHE A 162 10.70 -0.88 -10.36
CA PHE A 162 11.08 -1.40 -9.05
C PHE A 162 10.73 -2.89 -8.96
N PHE A 163 11.54 -3.63 -8.23
CA PHE A 163 11.34 -5.04 -7.99
C PHE A 163 11.02 -5.30 -6.52
N TYR A 164 10.09 -6.22 -6.30
CA TYR A 164 9.72 -6.74 -5.00
C TYR A 164 9.71 -8.26 -5.03
N GLN A 165 10.25 -8.87 -3.97
CA GLN A 165 10.14 -10.29 -3.74
C GLN A 165 9.86 -10.63 -2.27
N ARG A 166 9.01 -11.64 -2.06
CA ARG A 166 8.69 -12.21 -0.76
C ARG A 166 8.57 -13.73 -0.83
N PRO A 167 9.16 -14.50 0.11
CA PRO A 167 8.98 -15.95 0.18
C PRO A 167 7.52 -16.37 0.40
N ILE A 168 7.14 -17.48 -0.22
CA ILE A 168 5.90 -18.20 0.05
C ILE A 168 6.27 -19.39 0.93
N VAL A 169 5.93 -19.29 2.21
CA VAL A 169 6.20 -20.34 3.20
C VAL A 169 4.90 -21.08 3.51
N LEU A 170 4.95 -22.41 3.53
CA LEU A 170 3.82 -23.28 3.81
C LEU A 170 3.51 -23.27 5.31
N ASN A 171 2.80 -22.25 5.79
CA ASN A 171 2.48 -22.10 7.23
C ASN A 171 1.06 -22.56 7.59
N ASN A 172 0.25 -23.00 6.63
CA ASN A 172 -1.13 -23.43 6.87
C ASN A 172 -1.32 -24.89 6.43
N ALA A 173 -1.86 -25.72 7.33
CA ALA A 173 -2.07 -27.15 7.10
C ALA A 173 -2.99 -27.45 5.91
N LEU A 174 -3.91 -26.55 5.52
CA LEU A 174 -4.75 -26.72 4.34
C LEU A 174 -3.92 -26.92 3.06
N CYS A 175 -2.73 -26.31 3.00
CA CYS A 175 -1.84 -26.40 1.84
C CYS A 175 -1.30 -27.84 1.66
N LEU A 176 -1.16 -28.60 2.75
CA LEU A 176 -0.66 -29.99 2.70
C LEU A 176 -1.60 -30.94 1.96
N ARG A 177 -2.90 -30.62 1.88
CA ARG A 177 -3.90 -31.37 1.10
C ARG A 177 -3.52 -31.54 -0.38
N CYS A 178 -2.70 -30.63 -0.89
CA CYS A 178 -2.23 -30.63 -2.28
C CYS A 178 -0.71 -30.68 -2.39
N HIS A 179 0.02 -30.20 -1.39
CA HIS A 179 1.46 -30.00 -1.45
C HIS A 179 2.26 -30.85 -0.45
N GLY A 180 1.59 -31.61 0.42
CA GLY A 180 2.23 -32.49 1.40
C GLY A 180 2.73 -33.81 0.81
N GLU A 181 3.09 -34.74 1.68
CA GLU A 181 3.58 -36.06 1.32
C GLU A 181 2.47 -36.94 0.71
N VAL A 182 2.72 -37.52 -0.47
CA VAL A 182 1.77 -38.39 -1.16
C VAL A 182 1.59 -39.69 -0.37
N GLY A 183 0.33 -40.11 -0.16
CA GLY A 183 0.01 -41.29 0.65
C GLY A 183 -0.10 -41.01 2.15
N LYS A 184 0.31 -39.81 2.61
CA LYS A 184 0.18 -39.36 4.00
C LYS A 184 -0.72 -38.13 4.12
N ASP A 185 -0.30 -37.02 3.52
CA ASP A 185 -1.05 -35.76 3.52
C ASP A 185 -1.99 -35.64 2.32
N ILE A 186 -1.59 -36.22 1.18
CA ILE A 186 -2.36 -36.25 -0.07
C ILE A 186 -2.89 -37.66 -0.29
N ALA A 187 -4.21 -37.81 -0.31
CA ALA A 187 -4.85 -39.09 -0.60
C ALA A 187 -4.51 -39.56 -2.03
N PRO A 188 -4.39 -40.87 -2.30
CA PRO A 188 -4.08 -41.37 -3.65
C PRO A 188 -5.05 -40.88 -4.74
N ALA A 189 -6.35 -40.80 -4.43
CA ALA A 189 -7.36 -40.27 -5.35
C ALA A 189 -7.16 -38.78 -5.65
N ASP A 190 -6.84 -37.97 -4.63
CA ASP A 190 -6.53 -36.54 -4.78
C ASP A 190 -5.24 -36.35 -5.61
N TYR A 191 -4.23 -37.19 -5.39
CA TYR A 191 -2.99 -37.16 -6.15
C TYR A 191 -3.22 -37.51 -7.64
N ALA A 192 -4.03 -38.51 -7.94
CA ALA A 192 -4.39 -38.86 -9.31
C ALA A 192 -5.10 -37.69 -10.03
N LEU A 193 -6.00 -36.97 -9.33
CA LEU A 193 -6.65 -35.77 -9.86
C LEU A 193 -5.65 -34.64 -10.14
N ILE A 194 -4.71 -34.41 -9.21
CA ILE A 194 -3.64 -33.42 -9.39
C ILE A 194 -2.81 -33.77 -10.62
N GLN A 195 -2.36 -35.02 -10.76
CA GLN A 195 -1.55 -35.49 -11.88
C GLN A 195 -2.28 -35.35 -13.22
N LYS A 196 -3.58 -35.67 -13.27
CA LYS A 196 -4.40 -35.46 -14.47
C LYS A 196 -4.46 -33.99 -14.90
N ARG A 197 -4.54 -33.07 -13.94
CA ARG A 197 -4.63 -31.62 -14.21
C ARG A 197 -3.27 -30.98 -14.44
N TYR A 198 -2.24 -31.49 -13.80
CA TYR A 198 -0.86 -30.99 -13.82
C TYR A 198 0.10 -32.15 -14.07
N PRO A 199 0.24 -32.63 -15.31
CA PRO A 199 1.08 -33.80 -15.64
C PRO A 199 2.57 -33.59 -15.34
N GLN A 200 3.01 -32.33 -15.20
CA GLN A 200 4.40 -31.94 -14.91
C GLN A 200 4.54 -31.39 -13.48
N ASP A 201 3.62 -31.74 -12.58
CA ASP A 201 3.64 -31.28 -11.19
C ASP A 201 4.91 -31.75 -10.45
N GLN A 202 5.56 -30.81 -9.75
CA GLN A 202 6.71 -31.09 -8.87
C GLN A 202 6.47 -30.66 -7.43
N ALA A 203 5.29 -30.10 -7.14
CA ALA A 203 5.01 -29.36 -5.91
C ALA A 203 4.42 -30.22 -4.78
N THR A 204 4.94 -31.43 -4.55
CA THR A 204 4.52 -32.33 -3.46
C THR A 204 5.65 -32.56 -2.44
N GLY A 205 5.35 -33.20 -1.31
CA GLY A 205 6.34 -33.52 -0.27
C GLY A 205 6.82 -32.34 0.56
N TYR A 206 6.10 -31.22 0.55
CA TYR A 206 6.38 -30.08 1.43
C TYR A 206 5.92 -30.35 2.86
N ARG A 207 6.57 -29.67 3.82
CA ARG A 207 6.19 -29.66 5.23
C ARG A 207 5.86 -28.25 5.71
N LEU A 208 5.20 -28.15 6.86
CA LEU A 208 4.97 -26.85 7.49
C LEU A 208 6.29 -26.11 7.72
N GLY A 209 6.28 -24.80 7.49
CA GLY A 209 7.46 -23.93 7.60
C GLY A 209 8.44 -24.02 6.42
N GLN A 210 8.19 -24.90 5.43
CA GLN A 210 9.06 -24.96 4.24
C GLN A 210 8.69 -23.87 3.22
N GLN A 211 9.72 -23.33 2.59
CA GLN A 211 9.57 -22.40 1.48
C GLN A 211 9.14 -23.18 0.22
N MET A 212 8.00 -22.80 -0.35
CA MET A 212 7.48 -23.37 -1.60
C MET A 212 7.91 -22.59 -2.83
N GLY A 213 8.24 -21.31 -2.66
CA GLY A 213 8.44 -20.39 -3.76
C GLY A 213 8.58 -18.96 -3.27
N ALA A 214 8.30 -18.02 -4.16
CA ALA A 214 8.20 -16.60 -3.84
C ALA A 214 7.16 -15.89 -4.69
N TRP A 215 6.63 -14.81 -4.14
CA TRP A 215 6.05 -13.74 -4.93
C TRP A 215 7.19 -12.91 -5.52
N GLN A 216 7.12 -12.62 -6.81
CA GLN A 216 7.92 -11.61 -7.50
C GLN A 216 7.00 -10.61 -8.16
N MET A 217 7.36 -9.34 -8.11
CA MET A 217 6.55 -8.27 -8.69
C MET A 217 7.47 -7.23 -9.30
N SER A 218 7.13 -6.80 -10.53
CA SER A 218 7.64 -5.56 -11.10
C SER A 218 6.61 -4.47 -10.84
N LEU A 219 7.04 -3.30 -10.37
CA LEU A 219 6.18 -2.16 -10.08
C LEU A 219 6.69 -0.94 -10.83
N ARG A 220 5.79 -0.23 -11.52
CA ARG A 220 6.14 1.02 -12.19
C ARG A 220 6.27 2.17 -11.19
N ARG A 221 7.21 3.08 -11.46
CA ARG A 221 7.49 4.25 -10.61
C ARG A 221 6.25 5.09 -10.34
N ASP A 222 5.42 5.34 -11.36
CA ASP A 222 4.20 6.12 -11.22
C ASP A 222 3.18 5.48 -10.28
N GLY A 223 2.99 4.15 -10.34
CA GLY A 223 2.12 3.42 -9.41
C GLY A 223 2.64 3.43 -7.97
N VAL A 224 3.96 3.26 -7.80
CA VAL A 224 4.61 3.32 -6.48
C VAL A 224 4.54 4.72 -5.88
N ALA A 225 4.79 5.76 -6.69
CA ALA A 225 4.75 7.15 -6.25
C ALA A 225 3.34 7.58 -5.84
N GLU A 226 2.33 7.24 -6.65
CA GLU A 226 0.92 7.49 -6.33
C GLU A 226 0.50 6.77 -5.04
N PHE A 227 0.89 5.50 -4.88
CA PHE A 227 0.61 4.74 -3.67
C PHE A 227 1.25 5.36 -2.41
N TRP A 228 2.44 5.97 -2.54
CA TRP A 228 3.12 6.65 -1.43
C TRP A 228 2.43 7.96 -1.00
N THR A 229 1.90 8.72 -1.96
CA THR A 229 1.37 10.06 -1.68
C THR A 229 -0.07 10.04 -1.16
N MET A 230 -0.83 8.98 -1.45
CA MET A 230 -2.22 8.82 -1.00
C MET A 230 -2.32 8.40 0.49
N LYS A 231 -2.98 9.21 1.32
CA LYS A 231 -3.21 8.86 2.75
C LYS A 231 -4.24 7.73 2.97
N THR A 232 -5.10 7.43 1.99
CA THR A 232 -6.35 6.70 2.21
C THR A 232 -6.26 5.17 2.17
N ARG A 233 -5.13 4.56 1.82
CA ARG A 233 -5.05 3.09 1.65
C ARG A 233 -3.97 2.45 2.51
N LYS A 234 -4.12 2.59 3.84
CA LYS A 234 -3.43 1.72 4.81
C LYS A 234 -3.87 0.26 4.62
N LYS A 235 -2.91 -0.68 4.61
CA LYS A 235 -3.06 -2.14 4.46
C LYS A 235 -4.45 -2.59 4.93
N TRP A 236 -5.27 -3.09 4.00
CA TRP A 236 -6.65 -3.47 4.31
C TRP A 236 -6.65 -4.45 5.49
N LYS A 237 -7.36 -4.08 6.56
CA LYS A 237 -7.58 -5.01 7.68
C LYS A 237 -8.35 -6.20 7.13
N GLU A 238 -8.04 -7.40 7.62
CA GLU A 238 -8.57 -8.66 7.09
C GLU A 238 -10.11 -8.73 7.06
N HIS A 239 -10.79 -8.08 8.02
CA HIS A 239 -12.25 -7.98 8.08
C HIS A 239 -12.85 -6.98 7.07
N LYS A 240 -12.04 -6.14 6.42
CA LYS A 240 -12.46 -5.17 5.40
C LYS A 240 -12.19 -5.65 3.97
N MET A 241 -11.63 -6.86 3.81
CA MET A 241 -11.41 -7.42 2.48
C MET A 241 -12.75 -7.83 1.86
N PRO A 242 -12.99 -7.56 0.55
CA PRO A 242 -14.21 -7.95 -0.11
C PRO A 242 -14.46 -9.46 0.02
N LYS A 243 -15.73 -9.84 0.14
CA LYS A 243 -16.12 -11.23 -0.06
C LYS A 243 -15.76 -11.58 -1.50
N LEU A 244 -14.96 -12.63 -1.68
CA LEU A 244 -14.73 -13.19 -3.00
C LEU A 244 -16.01 -13.94 -3.36
N PHE A 245 -16.82 -13.26 -4.17
CA PHE A 245 -18.16 -13.62 -4.61
C PHE A 245 -19.25 -13.34 -3.56
#